data_AF-A0A6V7L1G4-F1
#
_entry.id   AF-A0A6V7L1G4-F1
#
_cell.length_a   1.000
_cell.length_b   1.000
_cell.length_c   1.000
_cell.angle_alpha   90.00
_cell.angle_beta   90.00
_cell.angle_gamma   90.00
#
_symmetry.space_group_name_H-M   'P 1'
#
loop_
_entity.id
_entity.type
_entity.pdbx_description
1 polymer ?
#
loop_
_entity_poly.entity_id
_entity_poly.type
_entity_poly.pdbx_seq_one_letter_code
_entity_poly.pdbx_strand_id
1 'polypeptide(L)'
;YYTKYFSRENGSVAPEISDYALNNYEYWELEIHRWQKSVLDDLDLPDWYKSALFNELYFLADGGTVWLRADKPDKLECQDIR
;
A
#
# COMPACT_ATOMS: atom_id res chain seq x y z
N TYR A 1 0.73 -4.91 -11.74
CA TYR A 1 1.06 -5.75 -10.58
C TYR A 1 -0.18 -6.19 -9.81
N TYR A 2 -1.07 -5.27 -9.38
CA TYR A 2 -2.26 -5.60 -8.59
C TYR A 2 -3.17 -6.69 -9.18
N THR A 3 -3.16 -6.84 -10.51
CA THR A 3 -3.89 -7.89 -11.23
C THR A 3 -3.47 -9.31 -10.83
N LYS A 4 -2.32 -9.50 -10.17
CA LYS A 4 -1.96 -10.76 -9.50
C LYS A 4 -2.99 -11.18 -8.44
N TYR A 5 -3.56 -10.21 -7.72
CA TYR A 5 -4.46 -10.42 -6.59
C TYR A 5 -5.92 -10.20 -6.95
N PHE A 6 -6.19 -9.35 -7.94
CA PHE A 6 -7.53 -9.05 -8.44
C PHE A 6 -7.55 -9.22 -9.96
N SER A 7 -7.86 -10.43 -10.42
CA SER A 7 -8.02 -10.73 -11.85
C SER A 7 -9.36 -11.41 -12.11
N ARG A 8 -9.98 -11.03 -13.22
CA ARG A 8 -11.17 -11.68 -13.75
C ARG A 8 -11.01 -11.86 -15.25
N GLU A 9 -11.50 -12.97 -15.78
CA GLU A 9 -11.42 -13.26 -17.22
C GLU A 9 -12.29 -12.29 -18.03
N ASN A 10 -13.49 -11.97 -17.53
CA ASN A 10 -14.44 -11.07 -18.18
C ASN A 10 -15.10 -10.11 -17.16
N GLY A 11 -15.25 -8.84 -17.54
CA GLY A 11 -15.91 -7.82 -16.72
C GLY A 11 -14.99 -7.09 -15.72
N SER A 12 -15.57 -6.18 -14.94
CA SER A 12 -14.81 -5.32 -14.02
C SER A 12 -14.51 -6.02 -12.70
N VAL A 13 -13.29 -5.82 -12.18
CA VAL A 13 -12.86 -6.21 -10.83
C VAL A 13 -13.10 -5.11 -9.78
N ALA A 14 -13.60 -3.94 -10.19
CA ALA A 14 -13.75 -2.80 -9.29
C ALA A 14 -14.62 -3.08 -8.05
N PRO A 15 -15.78 -3.76 -8.13
CA PRO A 15 -16.61 -4.05 -6.95
C PRO A 15 -15.87 -4.90 -5.90
N GLU A 16 -15.05 -5.84 -6.35
CA GLU A 16 -14.28 -6.74 -5.48
C GLU A 16 -13.14 -6.00 -4.77
N ILE A 17 -12.47 -5.09 -5.48
CA ILE A 17 -11.46 -4.21 -4.89
C ILE A 17 -12.10 -3.29 -3.85
N SER A 18 -13.26 -2.69 -4.17
CA SER A 18 -13.97 -1.80 -3.26
C SER A 18 -14.47 -2.53 -2.01
N ASP A 19 -15.08 -3.70 -2.16
CA ASP A 19 -15.54 -4.51 -1.03
C ASP A 19 -14.37 -4.91 -0.13
N TYR A 20 -13.27 -5.39 -0.72
CA TYR A 20 -12.08 -5.71 0.04
C TYR A 20 -11.51 -4.50 0.79
N ALA A 21 -11.46 -3.32 0.17
CA ALA A 21 -11.01 -2.10 0.83
C ALA A 21 -11.91 -1.69 2.01
N LEU A 22 -13.22 -1.72 1.83
CA LEU A 22 -14.18 -1.36 2.87
C LEU A 22 -14.17 -2.34 4.05
N ASN A 23 -13.81 -3.60 3.82
CA ASN A 23 -13.71 -4.59 4.89
C ASN A 23 -12.34 -4.60 5.60
N ASN A 24 -11.30 -3.95 5.05
CA ASN A 24 -9.93 -4.04 5.58
C ASN A 24 -9.30 -2.68 5.95
N TYR A 25 -9.97 -1.55 5.70
CA TYR A 25 -9.36 -0.23 5.92
C TYR A 25 -8.88 -0.01 7.36
N GLU A 26 -9.61 -0.48 8.38
CA GLU A 26 -9.22 -0.29 9.79
C GLU A 26 -7.89 -0.99 10.11
N TYR A 27 -7.68 -2.17 9.53
CA TYR A 27 -6.41 -2.88 9.66
C TYR A 27 -5.28 -2.12 8.96
N TRP A 28 -5.54 -1.56 7.78
CA TRP A 28 -4.55 -0.75 7.06
C TRP A 28 -4.21 0.55 7.79
N GLU A 29 -5.19 1.23 8.39
CA GLU A 29 -4.94 2.40 9.24
C GLU A 29 -4.05 2.03 10.43
N LEU A 30 -4.29 0.87 11.06
CA LEU A 30 -3.46 0.38 12.16
C LEU A 30 -2.02 0.09 11.70
N GLU A 31 -1.83 -0.56 10.56
CA GLU A 31 -0.50 -0.81 10.00
C GLU A 31 0.21 0.51 9.62
N ILE A 32 -0.53 1.48 9.07
CA ILE A 32 -0.02 2.83 8.79
C ILE A 32 0.48 3.50 10.07
N HIS A 33 -0.35 3.49 11.12
CA HIS A 33 0.04 4.02 12.41
C HIS A 33 1.26 3.30 12.99
N ARG A 34 1.32 1.97 12.90
CA ARG A 34 2.43 1.16 13.42
C ARG A 34 3.76 1.54 12.79
N TRP A 35 3.84 1.68 11.48
CA TRP A 35 5.11 2.01 10.83
C TRP A 35 5.54 3.46 11.10
N GLN A 36 4.59 4.41 11.15
CA GLN A 36 4.89 5.82 11.42
C GLN A 36 5.29 6.08 12.87
N LYS A 37 4.78 5.26 13.81
CA LYS A 37 4.90 5.47 15.25
C LYS A 37 6.32 5.76 15.73
N SER A 38 7.29 4.98 15.27
CA SER A 38 8.69 5.13 15.72
C SER A 38 9.27 6.51 15.46
N VAL A 39 8.88 7.15 14.35
CA VAL A 39 9.32 8.50 13.97
C VAL A 39 8.44 9.57 14.63
N LEU A 40 7.14 9.34 14.74
CA LEU A 40 6.21 10.30 15.35
C LEU A 40 6.46 10.49 16.84
N ASP A 41 6.75 9.39 17.56
CA ASP A 41 6.98 9.38 19.00
C ASP A 41 8.38 9.88 19.39
N ASP A 42 9.29 10.04 18.42
CA ASP A 42 10.63 10.56 18.67
C ASP A 42 10.60 12.07 18.97
N LEU A 43 10.95 12.45 20.20
CA LEU A 43 10.97 13.84 20.65
C LEU A 43 12.20 14.61 20.19
N ASP A 44 13.24 13.93 19.73
CA ASP A 44 14.47 14.55 19.23
C ASP A 44 14.29 15.07 17.78
N LEU A 45 13.24 14.60 17.09
CA LEU A 45 12.88 15.03 15.74
C LEU A 45 11.90 16.21 15.75
N PRO A 46 12.22 17.35 15.10
CA PRO A 46 11.28 18.46 14.95
C PRO A 46 10.05 18.08 14.10
N ASP A 47 8.89 18.67 14.40
CA ASP A 47 7.63 18.36 13.68
C ASP A 47 7.70 18.65 12.17
N TRP A 48 8.38 19.73 11.77
CA TRP A 48 8.55 20.06 10.35
C TRP A 48 9.33 18.97 9.61
N TYR A 49 10.28 18.32 10.29
CA TYR A 49 11.10 17.27 9.71
C TYR A 49 10.29 15.99 9.54
N LYS A 50 9.48 15.61 10.55
CA LYS A 50 8.54 14.48 10.45
C LYS A 50 7.57 14.66 9.28
N SER A 51 7.02 15.88 9.15
CA SER A 51 6.12 16.24 8.05
C SER A 51 6.78 16.08 6.69
N ALA A 52 7.98 16.66 6.49
CA ALA A 52 8.72 16.53 5.25
C ALA A 52 9.05 15.06 4.93
N LEU A 53 9.53 14.31 5.92
CA LEU A 53 9.91 12.91 5.75
C LEU A 53 8.77 12.04 5.25
N PHE A 54 7.55 12.21 5.80
CA PHE A 54 6.39 11.42 5.36
C PHE A 54 5.79 11.93 4.07
N ASN A 55 5.65 13.26 3.91
CA ASN A 55 4.96 13.82 2.76
C ASN A 55 5.73 13.60 1.47
N GLU A 56 7.07 13.69 1.48
CA GLU A 56 7.89 13.47 0.28
C GLU A 56 7.81 12.04 -0.27
N LEU A 57 7.34 11.05 0.53
CA LEU A 57 7.10 9.69 0.04
C LEU A 57 5.99 9.61 -1.01
N TYR A 58 5.18 10.65 -1.19
CA TYR A 58 4.18 10.71 -2.27
C TYR A 58 4.79 10.40 -3.64
N PHE A 59 6.05 10.81 -3.86
CA PHE A 59 6.76 10.62 -5.13
C PHE A 59 6.95 9.13 -5.47
N LEU A 60 6.98 8.23 -4.49
CA LEU A 60 7.04 6.79 -4.75
C LEU A 60 5.81 6.27 -5.48
N ALA A 61 4.64 6.87 -5.26
CA ALA A 61 3.40 6.50 -5.93
C ALA A 61 3.17 7.36 -7.19
N ASP A 62 3.40 8.68 -7.10
CA ASP A 62 3.04 9.66 -8.14
C ASP A 62 4.17 9.97 -9.13
N GLY A 63 5.41 9.53 -8.85
CA GLY A 63 6.58 9.75 -9.68
C GLY A 63 6.64 8.93 -10.98
N GLY A 64 5.51 8.42 -11.46
CA GLY A 64 5.45 7.57 -12.65
C GLY A 64 5.90 6.13 -12.42
N THR A 65 5.66 5.58 -11.23
CA THR A 65 6.06 4.22 -10.86
C THR A 65 5.32 3.17 -11.69
N VAL A 66 6.07 2.31 -12.39
CA VAL A 66 5.53 1.24 -13.24
C VAL A 66 5.83 -0.12 -12.62
N TRP A 67 4.79 -0.79 -12.09
CA TRP A 67 4.88 -2.16 -11.56
C TRP A 67 4.04 -3.14 -12.40
N LEU A 68 4.72 -4.00 -13.15
CA LEU A 68 4.11 -4.97 -14.06
C LEU A 68 3.99 -6.36 -13.44
N ARG A 69 3.13 -7.20 -14.03
CA ARG A 69 3.08 -8.64 -13.75
C ARG A 69 3.62 -9.34 -14.99
N ALA A 70 4.66 -10.16 -14.84
CA ALA A 70 5.16 -10.99 -15.94
C ALA A 70 4.23 -12.21 -16.14
N ASP A 71 4.20 -12.76 -17.36
CA ASP A 71 3.43 -13.97 -17.66
C ASP A 71 4.01 -15.24 -17.00
N LYS A 72 5.27 -15.17 -16.58
CA LYS A 72 5.91 -16.22 -15.79
C LYS A 72 5.51 -16.03 -14.32
N PRO A 73 5.09 -17.10 -13.62
CA PRO A 73 4.77 -16.99 -12.21
C PRO A 73 6.04 -16.63 -11.43
N ASP A 74 6.05 -15.44 -10.83
CA ASP A 74 7.07 -15.07 -9.86
C ASP A 74 6.86 -15.90 -8.58
N LYS A 75 7.93 -16.47 -8.03
CA LYS A 75 7.90 -17.33 -6.82
C LYS A 75 7.57 -16.58 -5.52
N LEU A 76 7.25 -15.29 -5.62
CA LEU A 76 6.90 -14.47 -4.47
C LEU A 76 5.51 -14.83 -3.99
N GLU A 77 5.44 -15.43 -2.80
CA GLU A 77 4.17 -15.74 -2.15
C GLU A 77 3.37 -14.47 -1.89
N CYS A 78 2.05 -14.60 -1.92
CA CYS A 78 1.15 -13.56 -1.45
C CYS A 78 1.28 -13.46 0.07
N GLN A 79 1.88 -12.37 0.57
CA GLN A 79 1.97 -12.11 2.01
C GLN A 79 0.70 -11.45 2.57
N ASP A 80 -0.26 -11.13 1.71
CA ASP A 80 -1.58 -10.66 2.11
C ASP A 80 -2.36 -11.82 2.75
N ILE A 81 -2.85 -11.62 3.98
CA ILE A 81 -3.46 -12.64 4.86
C ILE A 81 -4.91 -12.94 4.43
N ARG A 82 -5.24 -12.82 3.15
CA ARG A 82 -6.57 -13.19 2.65
C ARG A 82 -6.89 -14.66 2.89
#